data_AF-A0A257VVR6-F1
#
_entry.id   AF-A0A257VVR6-F1
#
_cell.length_a   1.000
_cell.length_b   1.000
_cell.length_c   1.000
_cell.angle_alpha   90.00
_cell.angle_beta   90.00
_cell.angle_gamma   90.00
#
_symmetry.space_group_name_H-M   'P 1'
#
loop_
_entity.id
_entity.type
_entity.pdbx_description
1 polymer ?
#
loop_
_entity_poly.entity_id
_entity_poly.type
_entity_poly.pdbx_seq_one_letter_code
_entity_poly.pdbx_strand_id
1 'polypeptide(L)'
;MLRKFFIPVLVLLIMVAGAFYFLNRQPHHPHDIREAVPVEHFSLRNGLQVVVMPNNRIPAVTHMLMIKAGGADDPYGKSGLAHYLEHLMFSGTPDFPEGTYERAVQRNGGNQNAHTTRDYTLFYATVPKKALAEVMAMESDRLQHVNFTAAAPRELKVITEERDLRVENNPDALMAEQLDAITFLNHPYHQPIIGWAEDMASFTAQDAAAFFAEHYTPANMVLLVAGDVDVRQVKRLAQQYYGGLVGAPPTPRNWPHEPPIRLTRHATMQHPNVQTPRLLRQYTASSVKDGTVAEAMPLWLMVQYLGGSQSSPLYQKLVVQHKLASDVDIDYDPLYRGPAMVRIGATAAPGVALPTLEAALDQVIDDALHTPPSTDEVVRAKTQLEAAMVFTQDGLTPLAEVMARLLMLDLDENYYYGWRDSVEAVTPDQMLQAAQHTLASNKRVTGYLMPETISPPTAITPSTAPHPTNMKEGDDVR
;
A
#
# COMPACT_ATOMS: atom_id res chain seq x y z
N MET A 1 32.70 -29.15 -54.17
CA MET A 1 31.26 -29.50 -54.10
C MET A 1 30.73 -29.81 -52.69
N LEU A 2 31.56 -30.09 -51.67
CA LEU A 2 31.07 -30.49 -50.33
C LEU A 2 30.60 -29.35 -49.39
N ARG A 3 30.81 -28.07 -49.72
CA ARG A 3 30.49 -26.95 -48.81
C ARG A 3 29.05 -26.42 -48.90
N LYS A 4 28.28 -26.79 -49.94
CA LYS A 4 26.91 -26.27 -50.16
C LYS A 4 25.80 -27.09 -49.51
N PHE A 5 26.10 -28.28 -48.98
CA PHE A 5 25.11 -29.15 -48.33
C PHE A 5 25.19 -29.17 -46.79
N PHE A 6 26.29 -28.71 -46.19
CA PHE A 6 26.47 -28.77 -44.73
C PHE A 6 25.74 -27.67 -43.95
N ILE A 7 25.61 -26.47 -44.53
CA ILE A 7 24.97 -25.33 -43.86
C ILE A 7 23.45 -25.52 -43.69
N PRO A 8 22.67 -25.97 -44.70
CA PRO A 8 21.22 -26.16 -44.50
C PRO A 8 20.88 -27.33 -43.56
N VAL A 9 21.72 -28.37 -43.49
CA VAL A 9 21.51 -29.52 -42.58
C VAL A 9 21.84 -29.15 -41.14
N LEU A 10 22.86 -28.32 -40.89
CA LEU A 10 23.22 -27.84 -39.55
C LEU A 10 22.16 -26.86 -39.00
N VAL A 11 21.59 -25.99 -39.85
CA VAL A 11 20.52 -25.07 -39.46
C VAL A 11 19.21 -25.83 -39.17
N LEU A 12 18.89 -26.87 -39.95
CA LEU A 12 17.73 -27.73 -39.68
C LEU A 12 17.92 -28.55 -38.39
N LEU A 13 19.12 -29.06 -38.11
CA LEU A 13 19.43 -29.76 -36.85
C LEU A 13 19.39 -28.83 -35.63
N ILE A 14 19.80 -27.57 -35.75
CA ILE A 14 19.71 -26.58 -34.66
C ILE A 14 18.24 -26.17 -34.44
N MET A 15 17.44 -26.01 -35.49
CA MET A 15 16.01 -25.71 -35.35
C MET A 15 15.21 -26.90 -34.82
N VAL A 16 15.54 -28.14 -35.21
CA VAL A 16 14.92 -29.34 -34.67
C VAL A 16 15.39 -29.61 -33.24
N ALA A 17 16.66 -29.37 -32.89
CA ALA A 17 17.15 -29.47 -31.51
C ALA A 17 16.59 -28.36 -30.61
N GLY A 18 16.39 -27.14 -31.13
CA GLY A 18 15.74 -26.04 -30.43
C GLY A 18 14.24 -26.30 -30.22
N ALA A 19 13.56 -26.85 -31.24
CA ALA A 19 12.17 -27.28 -31.13
C ALA A 19 12.02 -28.48 -30.19
N PHE A 20 12.96 -29.44 -30.18
CA PHE A 20 12.95 -30.54 -29.21
C PHE A 20 13.30 -30.05 -27.79
N TYR A 21 14.16 -29.04 -27.64
CA TYR A 21 14.46 -28.42 -26.34
C TYR A 21 13.26 -27.64 -25.78
N PHE A 22 12.45 -27.01 -26.64
CA PHE A 22 11.21 -26.35 -26.25
C PHE A 22 10.00 -27.31 -26.11
N LEU A 23 9.90 -28.38 -26.91
CA LEU A 23 8.84 -29.38 -26.81
C LEU A 23 9.08 -30.45 -25.73
N ASN A 24 10.35 -30.75 -25.37
CA ASN A 24 10.70 -31.68 -24.29
C ASN A 24 11.15 -31.00 -22.99
N ARG A 25 11.05 -29.66 -22.89
CA ARG A 25 10.80 -29.09 -21.57
C ARG A 25 9.41 -29.54 -21.17
N GLN A 26 9.35 -30.69 -20.51
CA GLN A 26 8.36 -30.81 -19.45
C GLN A 26 8.52 -29.55 -18.61
N PRO A 27 7.44 -28.83 -18.26
CA PRO A 27 7.56 -27.88 -17.17
C PRO A 27 8.20 -28.69 -16.06
N HIS A 28 9.44 -28.37 -15.70
CA HIS A 28 9.95 -28.81 -14.42
C HIS A 28 8.97 -28.15 -13.47
N HIS A 29 7.98 -28.93 -13.02
CA HIS A 29 7.11 -28.53 -11.94
C HIS A 29 8.07 -28.01 -10.88
N PRO A 30 7.99 -26.71 -10.54
CA PRO A 30 8.87 -26.19 -9.52
C PRO A 30 8.65 -27.06 -8.29
N HIS A 31 9.72 -27.31 -7.53
CA HIS A 31 9.63 -27.81 -6.16
C HIS A 31 8.31 -27.33 -5.53
N ASP A 32 7.51 -28.24 -4.97
CA ASP A 32 6.24 -27.91 -4.32
C ASP A 32 6.45 -26.62 -3.53
N ILE A 33 5.67 -25.57 -3.82
CA ILE A 33 5.86 -24.25 -3.20
C ILE A 33 5.80 -24.36 -1.67
N ARG A 34 5.13 -25.40 -1.15
CA ARG A 34 5.12 -25.76 0.27
C ARG A 34 6.47 -26.27 0.78
N GLU A 35 7.20 -27.00 -0.04
CA GLU A 35 8.59 -27.41 0.27
C GLU A 35 9.55 -26.22 0.17
N ALA A 36 9.33 -25.33 -0.79
CA ALA A 36 10.16 -24.14 -0.98
C ALA A 36 9.93 -23.08 0.10
N VAL A 37 8.72 -23.01 0.64
CA VAL A 37 8.28 -22.08 1.69
C VAL A 37 7.57 -22.88 2.78
N PRO A 38 8.31 -23.62 3.63
CA PRO A 38 7.71 -24.34 4.74
C PRO A 38 7.17 -23.35 5.77
N VAL A 39 5.93 -23.58 6.22
CA VAL A 39 5.27 -22.76 7.24
C VAL A 39 4.75 -23.66 8.35
N GLU A 40 5.06 -23.31 9.59
CA GLU A 40 4.67 -24.04 10.80
C GLU A 40 3.93 -23.13 11.76
N HIS A 41 2.79 -23.59 12.26
CA HIS A 41 1.89 -22.81 13.13
C HIS A 41 1.79 -23.44 14.52
N PHE A 42 1.79 -22.61 15.55
CA PHE A 42 1.35 -22.99 16.88
C PHE A 42 0.83 -21.78 17.66
N SER A 43 0.00 -22.03 18.67
CA SER A 43 -0.47 -20.98 19.57
C SER A 43 0.11 -21.16 20.97
N LEU A 44 0.44 -20.06 21.62
CA LEU A 44 0.72 -20.03 23.05
C LEU A 44 -0.59 -20.08 23.86
N ARG A 45 -0.50 -20.44 25.14
CA ARG A 45 -1.68 -20.56 26.02
C ARG A 45 -2.43 -19.23 26.22
N ASN A 46 -1.76 -18.10 26.07
CA ASN A 46 -2.35 -16.77 26.17
C ASN A 46 -3.02 -16.29 24.87
N GLY A 47 -3.05 -17.13 23.82
CA GLY A 47 -3.71 -16.82 22.55
C GLY A 47 -2.79 -16.25 21.47
N LEU A 48 -1.53 -15.93 21.78
CA LEU A 48 -0.57 -15.48 20.76
C LEU A 48 -0.36 -16.57 19.71
N GLN A 49 -0.67 -16.23 18.46
CA GLN A 49 -0.38 -17.08 17.32
C GLN A 49 1.09 -16.90 16.93
N VAL A 50 1.78 -18.01 16.68
CA VAL A 50 3.18 -18.03 16.25
C VAL A 50 3.28 -18.77 14.93
N VAL A 51 3.91 -18.12 13.96
CA VAL A 51 4.18 -18.65 12.62
C VAL A 51 5.70 -18.69 12.42
N VAL A 52 6.21 -19.83 12.00
CA VAL A 52 7.63 -20.04 11.75
C VAL A 52 7.84 -20.43 10.30
N MET A 53 8.75 -19.75 9.62
CA MET A 53 9.11 -20.01 8.23
C MET A 53 10.61 -20.33 8.11
N PRO A 54 11.01 -21.60 8.30
CA PRO A 54 12.41 -22.00 8.21
C PRO A 54 12.99 -21.78 6.81
N ASN A 55 14.10 -21.05 6.73
CA ASN A 55 14.87 -20.85 5.51
C ASN A 55 16.37 -20.69 5.86
N ASN A 56 17.16 -21.73 5.60
CA ASN A 56 18.57 -21.80 5.99
C ASN A 56 19.56 -21.28 4.92
N ARG A 57 19.08 -20.53 3.90
CA ARG A 57 19.93 -20.00 2.82
C ARG A 57 20.98 -19.01 3.32
N ILE A 58 20.64 -18.23 4.34
CA ILE A 58 21.55 -17.26 4.98
C ILE A 58 21.36 -17.31 6.51
N PRO A 59 22.42 -17.08 7.33
CA PRO A 59 22.36 -17.15 8.79
C PRO A 59 21.68 -15.91 9.43
N ALA A 60 20.57 -15.47 8.86
CA ALA A 60 19.77 -14.33 9.28
C ALA A 60 18.33 -14.75 9.56
N VAL A 61 17.64 -13.96 10.38
CA VAL A 61 16.27 -14.18 10.81
C VAL A 61 15.53 -12.85 10.79
N THR A 62 14.33 -12.85 10.23
CA THR A 62 13.36 -11.78 10.31
C THR A 62 12.33 -12.15 11.37
N HIS A 63 12.28 -11.34 12.42
CA HIS A 63 11.24 -11.36 13.46
C HIS A 63 10.22 -10.29 13.12
N MET A 64 8.93 -10.64 13.23
CA MET A 64 7.80 -9.76 12.99
C MET A 64 6.77 -9.94 14.09
N LEU A 65 6.38 -8.83 14.70
CA LEU A 65 5.24 -8.77 15.60
C LEU A 65 4.15 -7.93 14.93
N MET A 66 3.01 -8.56 14.67
CA MET A 66 1.87 -7.94 14.01
C MET A 66 0.73 -7.77 15.01
N ILE A 67 0.16 -6.59 15.04
CA ILE A 67 -1.02 -6.26 15.84
C ILE A 67 -2.18 -6.15 14.86
N LYS A 68 -3.25 -6.92 15.11
CA LYS A 68 -4.51 -6.77 14.37
C LYS A 68 -5.26 -5.52 14.85
N ALA A 69 -4.65 -4.36 14.71
CA ALA A 69 -5.28 -3.04 14.77
C ALA A 69 -4.48 -2.04 13.96
N GLY A 70 -5.13 -1.14 13.23
CA GLY A 70 -4.49 -0.08 12.45
C GLY A 70 -5.30 1.21 12.47
N GLY A 71 -5.06 2.12 11.52
CA GLY A 71 -5.75 3.41 11.47
C GLY A 71 -7.28 3.30 11.29
N ALA A 72 -7.79 2.18 10.76
CA ALA A 72 -9.23 1.95 10.67
C ALA A 72 -9.89 1.60 12.01
N ASP A 73 -9.08 1.32 13.03
CA ASP A 73 -9.50 1.03 14.39
C ASP A 73 -9.36 2.27 15.31
N ASP A 74 -8.93 3.42 14.77
CA ASP A 74 -8.84 4.66 15.52
C ASP A 74 -10.22 5.11 16.04
N PRO A 75 -10.32 5.56 17.31
CA PRO A 75 -11.55 6.11 17.83
C PRO A 75 -12.02 7.34 17.04
N TYR A 76 -13.33 7.58 17.03
CA TYR A 76 -13.88 8.77 16.38
C TYR A 76 -13.27 10.06 16.94
N GLY A 77 -12.81 10.95 16.04
CA GLY A 77 -12.11 12.19 16.41
C GLY A 77 -10.69 11.98 16.95
N LYS A 78 -10.11 10.81 16.71
CA LYS A 78 -8.74 10.43 17.09
C LYS A 78 -8.01 9.73 15.96
N SER A 79 -8.27 10.11 14.70
CA SER A 79 -7.55 9.55 13.55
C SER A 79 -6.04 9.78 13.71
N GLY A 80 -5.23 8.77 13.38
CA GLY A 80 -3.79 8.74 13.57
C GLY A 80 -3.31 8.15 14.90
N LEU A 81 -4.20 7.70 15.78
CA LEU A 81 -3.82 7.23 17.11
C LEU A 81 -3.02 5.91 17.05
N ALA A 82 -3.36 4.99 16.15
CA ALA A 82 -2.60 3.78 15.92
C ALA A 82 -1.14 4.08 15.49
N HIS A 83 -0.96 5.02 14.56
CA HIS A 83 0.35 5.46 14.10
C HIS A 83 1.11 6.20 15.21
N TYR A 84 0.44 7.05 15.98
CA TYR A 84 1.06 7.71 17.13
C TYR A 84 1.55 6.69 18.17
N LEU A 85 0.75 5.66 18.47
CA LEU A 85 1.17 4.58 19.37
C LEU A 85 2.39 3.83 18.83
N GLU A 86 2.47 3.59 17.52
CA GLU A 86 3.66 2.99 16.90
C GLU A 86 4.95 3.74 17.26
N HIS A 87 4.95 5.08 17.16
CA HIS A 87 6.09 5.91 17.57
C HIS A 87 6.36 5.78 19.08
N LEU A 88 5.30 5.85 19.90
CA LEU A 88 5.41 5.72 21.35
C LEU A 88 5.99 4.37 21.79
N MET A 89 5.81 3.29 21.03
CA MET A 89 6.37 1.96 21.30
C MET A 89 7.91 1.92 21.26
N PHE A 90 8.57 2.99 20.80
CA PHE A 90 10.04 3.14 20.83
C PHE A 90 10.55 3.98 21.99
N SER A 91 9.68 4.47 22.88
CA SER A 91 10.04 5.29 24.06
C SER A 91 10.88 4.54 25.10
N GLY A 92 11.02 3.22 24.96
CA GLY A 92 11.77 2.36 25.86
C GLY A 92 11.02 1.96 27.12
N THR A 93 11.72 1.21 27.96
CA THR A 93 11.23 0.62 29.21
C THR A 93 12.30 0.79 30.31
N PRO A 94 11.99 0.47 31.59
CA PRO A 94 13.00 0.50 32.65
C PRO A 94 14.22 -0.40 32.37
N ASP A 95 14.02 -1.56 31.76
CA ASP A 95 15.08 -2.54 31.47
C ASP A 95 15.79 -2.25 30.14
N PHE A 96 15.08 -1.67 29.17
CA PHE A 96 15.61 -1.26 27.88
C PHE A 96 15.25 0.21 27.60
N PRO A 97 16.04 1.16 28.12
CA PRO A 97 15.80 2.58 27.90
C PRO A 97 15.77 2.96 26.41
N GLU A 98 15.20 4.12 26.11
CA GLU A 98 15.06 4.65 24.75
C GLU A 98 16.34 4.48 23.88
N GLY A 99 16.13 4.05 22.63
CA GLY A 99 17.19 3.76 21.66
C GLY A 99 18.02 2.50 21.94
N THR A 100 17.78 1.77 23.04
CA THR A 100 18.53 0.53 23.33
C THR A 100 18.24 -0.56 22.30
N TYR A 101 16.97 -0.69 21.89
CA TYR A 101 16.54 -1.60 20.85
C TYR A 101 17.28 -1.35 19.53
N GLU A 102 17.25 -0.10 19.05
CA GLU A 102 17.91 0.31 17.81
C GLU A 102 19.42 0.02 17.86
N ARG A 103 20.11 0.43 18.94
CA ARG A 103 21.54 0.18 19.11
C ARG A 103 21.87 -1.31 19.16
N ALA A 104 21.03 -2.13 19.78
CA ALA A 104 21.22 -3.58 19.83
C ALA A 104 21.08 -4.22 18.45
N VAL A 105 20.07 -3.81 17.66
CA VAL A 105 19.90 -4.25 16.27
C VAL A 105 21.09 -3.82 15.40
N GLN A 106 21.48 -2.55 15.45
CA GLN A 106 22.61 -2.02 14.68
C GLN A 106 23.94 -2.67 15.06
N ARG A 107 24.20 -2.88 16.36
CA ARG A 107 25.41 -3.58 16.85
C ARG A 107 25.51 -5.01 16.30
N ASN A 108 24.37 -5.65 16.10
CA ASN A 108 24.30 -6.98 15.50
C ASN A 108 24.32 -6.95 13.95
N GLY A 109 24.43 -5.77 13.32
CA GLY A 109 24.40 -5.61 11.87
C GLY A 109 23.03 -5.88 11.25
N GLY A 110 21.97 -5.76 12.05
CA GLY A 110 20.60 -5.92 11.60
C GLY A 110 19.96 -4.62 11.16
N ASN A 111 18.72 -4.73 10.69
CA ASN A 111 17.84 -3.60 10.43
C ASN A 111 16.50 -3.83 11.14
N GLN A 112 15.81 -2.75 11.49
CA GLN A 112 14.50 -2.78 12.13
C GLN A 112 13.65 -1.66 11.58
N ASN A 113 12.33 -1.85 11.61
CA ASN A 113 11.39 -0.76 11.39
C ASN A 113 10.02 -1.11 11.96
N ALA A 114 9.11 -0.15 11.88
CA ALA A 114 7.70 -0.36 12.06
C ALA A 114 6.91 0.35 10.95
N HIS A 115 5.65 -0.04 10.82
CA HIS A 115 4.68 0.74 10.07
C HIS A 115 3.26 0.39 10.49
N THR A 116 2.38 1.37 10.34
CA THR A 116 0.93 1.24 10.54
C THR A 116 0.24 1.34 9.20
N THR A 117 -0.71 0.44 8.98
CA THR A 117 -1.61 0.46 7.83
C THR A 117 -3.02 0.81 8.30
N ARG A 118 -3.99 0.80 7.38
CA ARG A 118 -5.40 0.87 7.77
C ARG A 118 -5.81 -0.32 8.64
N ASP A 119 -5.24 -1.50 8.42
CA ASP A 119 -5.78 -2.76 8.97
C ASP A 119 -4.96 -3.34 10.12
N TYR A 120 -3.68 -3.00 10.22
CA TYR A 120 -2.75 -3.56 11.20
C TYR A 120 -1.52 -2.66 11.40
N THR A 121 -0.83 -2.86 12.51
CA THR A 121 0.51 -2.31 12.79
C THR A 121 1.53 -3.44 12.83
N LEU A 122 2.67 -3.26 12.18
CA LEU A 122 3.77 -4.22 12.12
C LEU A 122 5.03 -3.62 12.74
N PHE A 123 5.70 -4.40 13.58
CA PHE A 123 7.06 -4.15 13.99
C PHE A 123 7.95 -5.31 13.53
N TYR A 124 9.13 -5.01 12.99
CA TYR A 124 10.04 -6.06 12.56
C TYR A 124 11.50 -5.75 12.85
N ALA A 125 12.29 -6.82 12.96
CA ALA A 125 13.74 -6.75 12.93
C ALA A 125 14.31 -7.92 12.14
N THR A 126 15.25 -7.62 11.24
CA THR A 126 16.07 -8.61 10.55
C THR A 126 17.47 -8.59 11.15
N VAL A 127 17.87 -9.69 11.78
CA VAL A 127 19.13 -9.81 12.54
C VAL A 127 19.84 -11.14 12.25
N PRO A 128 21.15 -11.28 12.52
CA PRO A 128 21.80 -12.59 12.52
C PRO A 128 21.13 -13.52 13.53
N LYS A 129 21.03 -14.82 13.22
CA LYS A 129 20.24 -15.78 14.03
C LYS A 129 20.59 -15.84 15.53
N LYS A 130 21.85 -15.54 15.87
CA LYS A 130 22.35 -15.48 17.25
C LYS A 130 21.68 -14.37 18.09
N ALA A 131 21.13 -13.34 17.44
CA ALA A 131 20.50 -12.19 18.09
C ALA A 131 18.98 -12.33 18.23
N LEU A 132 18.37 -13.40 17.71
CA LEU A 132 16.91 -13.61 17.77
C LEU A 132 16.38 -13.54 19.21
N ALA A 133 17.08 -14.19 20.16
CA ALA A 133 16.66 -14.18 21.56
C ALA A 133 16.73 -12.78 22.19
N GLU A 134 17.73 -11.97 21.81
CA GLU A 134 17.87 -10.59 22.28
C GLU A 134 16.71 -9.72 21.76
N VAL A 135 16.38 -9.83 20.47
CA VAL A 135 15.23 -9.13 19.86
C VAL A 135 13.92 -9.54 20.52
N MET A 136 13.66 -10.85 20.66
CA MET A 136 12.43 -11.35 21.29
C MET A 136 12.29 -10.89 22.74
N ALA A 137 13.40 -10.79 23.48
CA ALA A 137 13.39 -10.27 24.85
C ALA A 137 12.93 -8.80 24.87
N MET A 138 13.57 -7.92 24.09
CA MET A 138 13.24 -6.49 24.07
C MET A 138 11.81 -6.23 23.54
N GLU A 139 11.39 -6.98 22.52
CA GLU A 139 10.02 -6.92 21.97
C GLU A 139 8.96 -7.33 22.99
N SER A 140 9.20 -8.43 23.72
CA SER A 140 8.28 -8.86 24.78
C SER A 140 8.24 -7.89 25.96
N ASP A 141 9.36 -7.23 26.24
CA ASP A 141 9.48 -6.29 27.34
C ASP A 141 8.71 -4.99 27.07
N ARG A 142 8.85 -4.41 25.86
CA ARG A 142 8.07 -3.21 25.49
C ARG A 142 6.56 -3.47 25.45
N LEU A 143 6.10 -4.70 25.19
CA LEU A 143 4.69 -5.06 25.30
C LEU A 143 4.15 -5.09 26.74
N GLN A 144 5.02 -5.06 27.76
CA GLN A 144 4.62 -5.16 29.17
C GLN A 144 4.97 -3.90 29.96
N HIS A 145 6.06 -3.26 29.61
CA HIS A 145 6.73 -2.28 30.45
C HIS A 145 6.99 -0.94 29.75
N VAL A 146 6.48 -0.74 28.53
CA VAL A 146 6.58 0.57 27.88
C VAL A 146 5.87 1.63 28.73
N ASN A 147 6.57 2.73 28.98
CA ASN A 147 5.99 3.92 29.58
C ASN A 147 6.29 5.12 28.71
N PHE A 148 5.32 5.44 27.86
CA PHE A 148 5.43 6.52 26.90
C PHE A 148 4.87 7.86 27.43
N THR A 149 4.49 7.96 28.71
CA THR A 149 3.89 9.19 29.26
C THR A 149 4.82 10.40 29.15
N ALA A 150 6.11 10.20 29.44
CA ALA A 150 7.10 11.27 29.38
C ALA A 150 7.51 11.62 27.92
N ALA A 151 7.48 10.63 27.02
CA ALA A 151 7.84 10.79 25.62
C ALA A 151 6.68 11.38 24.78
N ALA A 152 5.43 11.18 25.19
CA ALA A 152 4.22 11.57 24.46
C ALA A 152 4.26 13.01 23.88
N PRO A 153 4.56 14.06 24.67
CA PRO A 153 4.59 15.42 24.11
C PRO A 153 5.70 15.65 23.07
N ARG A 154 6.79 14.90 23.15
CA ARG A 154 7.90 14.97 22.19
C ARG A 154 7.51 14.21 20.92
N GLU A 155 7.02 12.99 21.05
CA GLU A 155 6.61 12.17 19.91
C GLU A 155 5.45 12.80 19.15
N LEU A 156 4.52 13.47 19.85
CA LEU A 156 3.45 14.23 19.18
C LEU A 156 4.02 15.29 18.24
N LYS A 157 5.09 15.99 18.63
CA LYS A 157 5.77 16.96 17.74
C LYS A 157 6.44 16.25 16.57
N VAL A 158 7.08 15.11 16.81
CA VAL A 158 7.74 14.32 15.75
C VAL A 158 6.73 13.91 14.68
N ILE A 159 5.56 13.40 15.06
CA ILE A 159 4.54 13.00 14.09
C ILE A 159 3.86 14.20 13.40
N THR A 160 3.76 15.36 14.07
CA THR A 160 3.31 16.60 13.41
C THR A 160 4.29 17.01 12.30
N GLU A 161 5.59 17.02 12.60
CA GLU A 161 6.61 17.32 11.58
C GLU A 161 6.67 16.25 10.48
N GLU A 162 6.43 14.98 10.82
CA GLU A 162 6.28 13.92 9.82
C GLU A 162 5.09 14.20 8.89
N ARG A 163 3.94 14.60 9.44
CA ARG A 163 2.78 15.00 8.63
C ARG A 163 3.11 16.18 7.74
N ASP A 164 3.81 17.19 8.27
CA ASP A 164 4.22 18.35 7.48
C ASP A 164 5.13 17.93 6.31
N LEU A 165 6.08 17.04 6.56
CA LEU A 165 7.03 16.57 5.53
C LEU A 165 6.39 15.63 4.50
N ARG A 166 5.50 14.72 4.93
CA ARG A 166 4.95 13.65 4.07
C ARG A 166 3.65 14.01 3.39
N VAL A 167 2.84 14.86 4.02
CA VAL A 167 1.50 15.23 3.57
C VAL A 167 1.46 16.72 3.22
N GLU A 168 1.60 17.62 4.19
CA GLU A 168 1.31 19.05 3.97
C GLU A 168 2.21 19.69 2.88
N ASN A 169 3.48 19.28 2.79
CA ASN A 169 4.41 19.77 1.77
C ASN A 169 4.35 18.98 0.45
N ASN A 170 3.51 17.95 0.35
CA ASN A 170 3.38 17.10 -0.82
C ASN A 170 1.95 17.22 -1.42
N PRO A 171 1.77 17.99 -2.51
CA PRO A 171 0.44 18.21 -3.08
C PRO A 171 -0.23 16.94 -3.59
N ASP A 172 0.53 15.92 -3.99
CA ASP A 172 -0.04 14.62 -4.38
C ASP A 172 -0.56 13.83 -3.19
N ALA A 173 0.13 13.88 -2.06
CA ALA A 173 -0.30 13.24 -0.82
C ALA A 173 -1.56 13.93 -0.26
N LEU A 174 -1.59 15.27 -0.24
CA LEU A 174 -2.78 16.04 0.12
C LEU A 174 -3.96 15.68 -0.78
N MET A 175 -3.74 15.62 -2.10
CA MET A 175 -4.79 15.26 -3.04
C MET A 175 -5.32 13.85 -2.78
N ALA A 176 -4.42 12.87 -2.60
CA ALA A 176 -4.79 11.49 -2.30
C ALA A 176 -5.55 11.37 -0.97
N GLU A 177 -5.14 12.09 0.08
CA GLU A 177 -5.84 12.15 1.37
C GLU A 177 -7.28 12.68 1.20
N GLN A 178 -7.46 13.78 0.46
CA GLN A 178 -8.78 14.35 0.19
C GLN A 178 -9.65 13.41 -0.66
N LEU A 179 -9.06 12.73 -1.66
CA LEU A 179 -9.77 11.78 -2.51
C LEU A 179 -10.21 10.53 -1.74
N ASP A 180 -9.34 9.96 -0.90
CA ASP A 180 -9.69 8.84 -0.03
C ASP A 180 -10.83 9.25 0.93
N ALA A 181 -10.76 10.48 1.49
CA ALA A 181 -11.76 11.01 2.41
C ALA A 181 -13.15 11.18 1.76
N ILE A 182 -13.20 11.66 0.53
CA ILE A 182 -14.47 11.78 -0.21
C ILE A 182 -14.84 10.52 -0.98
N THR A 183 -14.07 9.44 -0.94
CA THR A 183 -14.44 8.15 -1.54
C THR A 183 -15.37 7.39 -0.62
N PHE A 184 -15.00 7.25 0.65
CA PHE A 184 -15.79 6.56 1.66
C PHE A 184 -16.65 7.53 2.48
N LEU A 185 -17.96 7.34 2.46
CA LEU A 185 -18.90 8.14 3.25
C LEU A 185 -18.91 7.77 4.72
N ASN A 186 -18.67 6.49 5.03
CA ASN A 186 -18.86 5.95 6.38
C ASN A 186 -17.75 4.98 6.79
N HIS A 187 -17.18 4.24 5.84
CA HIS A 187 -16.10 3.30 6.14
C HIS A 187 -14.85 4.03 6.68
N PRO A 188 -14.18 3.52 7.72
CA PRO A 188 -13.04 4.20 8.36
C PRO A 188 -11.83 4.39 7.43
N TYR A 189 -11.83 3.80 6.24
CA TYR A 189 -10.79 4.00 5.23
C TYR A 189 -10.74 5.42 4.66
N HIS A 190 -11.74 6.28 4.94
CA HIS A 190 -11.64 7.72 4.67
C HIS A 190 -10.59 8.42 5.55
N GLN A 191 -10.18 7.83 6.67
CA GLN A 191 -9.26 8.48 7.61
C GLN A 191 -7.81 8.33 7.13
N PRO A 192 -7.01 9.40 7.19
CA PRO A 192 -5.58 9.30 6.94
C PRO A 192 -4.90 8.52 8.06
N ILE A 193 -3.99 7.61 7.69
CA ILE A 193 -3.27 6.76 8.66
C ILE A 193 -2.46 7.60 9.66
N ILE A 194 -1.89 8.73 9.22
CA ILE A 194 -1.14 9.64 10.09
C ILE A 194 -2.05 10.48 10.99
N GLY A 195 -3.34 10.58 10.66
CA GLY A 195 -4.33 11.39 11.36
C GLY A 195 -4.55 12.78 10.79
N TRP A 196 -5.74 13.34 11.01
CA TRP A 196 -6.03 14.75 10.77
C TRP A 196 -5.26 15.61 11.78
N ALA A 197 -4.71 16.75 11.35
CA ALA A 197 -3.94 17.62 12.23
C ALA A 197 -4.75 18.09 13.45
N GLU A 198 -6.05 18.34 13.26
CA GLU A 198 -6.98 18.71 14.32
C GLU A 198 -7.21 17.59 15.34
N ASP A 199 -7.28 16.33 14.89
CA ASP A 199 -7.42 15.17 15.78
C ASP A 199 -6.12 14.96 16.56
N MET A 200 -4.97 14.99 15.87
CA MET A 200 -3.63 14.82 16.45
C MET A 200 -3.35 15.83 17.56
N ALA A 201 -3.75 17.10 17.38
CA ALA A 201 -3.57 18.15 18.37
C ALA A 201 -4.27 17.86 19.71
N SER A 202 -5.25 16.95 19.72
CA SER A 202 -6.00 16.54 20.92
C SER A 202 -5.42 15.30 21.62
N PHE A 203 -4.37 14.68 21.08
CA PHE A 203 -3.84 13.42 21.58
C PHE A 203 -3.28 13.54 23.01
N THR A 204 -3.60 12.53 23.82
CA THR A 204 -3.05 12.39 25.16
C THR A 204 -2.35 11.04 25.32
N ALA A 205 -1.45 10.93 26.30
CA ALA A 205 -0.87 9.64 26.67
C ALA A 205 -1.94 8.64 27.14
N GLN A 206 -3.07 9.13 27.68
CA GLN A 206 -4.18 8.27 28.07
C GLN A 206 -4.90 7.67 26.87
N ASP A 207 -5.07 8.43 25.78
CA ASP A 207 -5.64 7.91 24.52
C ASP A 207 -4.78 6.76 23.99
N ALA A 208 -3.46 6.96 23.93
CA ALA A 208 -2.52 5.93 23.50
C ALA A 208 -2.52 4.70 24.44
N ALA A 209 -2.60 4.91 25.76
CA ALA A 209 -2.70 3.82 26.74
C ALA A 209 -4.00 3.02 26.62
N ALA A 210 -5.12 3.68 26.32
CA ALA A 210 -6.39 3.02 26.07
C ALA A 210 -6.32 2.16 24.80
N PHE A 211 -5.81 2.71 23.70
CA PHE A 211 -5.62 1.99 22.44
C PHE A 211 -4.67 0.79 22.61
N PHE A 212 -3.56 0.98 23.32
CA PHE A 212 -2.62 -0.10 23.65
C PHE A 212 -3.31 -1.22 24.44
N ALA A 213 -4.02 -0.87 25.51
CA ALA A 213 -4.69 -1.86 26.37
C ALA A 213 -5.80 -2.64 25.63
N GLU A 214 -6.49 -2.00 24.68
CA GLU A 214 -7.53 -2.63 23.88
C GLU A 214 -6.97 -3.57 22.79
N HIS A 215 -5.93 -3.14 22.09
CA HIS A 215 -5.49 -3.80 20.85
C HIS A 215 -4.20 -4.61 20.96
N TYR A 216 -3.29 -4.26 21.87
CA TYR A 216 -1.96 -4.90 21.98
C TYR A 216 -2.02 -6.10 22.94
N THR A 217 -2.98 -6.99 22.70
CA THR A 217 -3.20 -8.20 23.51
C THR A 217 -2.69 -9.44 22.78
N PRO A 218 -2.21 -10.48 23.50
CA PRO A 218 -1.64 -11.66 22.86
C PRO A 218 -2.59 -12.33 21.86
N ALA A 219 -3.88 -12.42 22.18
CA ALA A 219 -4.89 -12.99 21.31
C ALA A 219 -5.22 -12.15 20.07
N ASN A 220 -4.80 -10.88 20.03
CA ASN A 220 -4.93 -9.98 18.89
C ASN A 220 -3.63 -9.80 18.09
N MET A 221 -2.59 -10.56 18.42
CA MET A 221 -1.28 -10.47 17.80
C MET A 221 -0.88 -11.76 17.10
N VAL A 222 0.04 -11.63 16.15
CA VAL A 222 0.75 -12.73 15.53
C VAL A 222 2.25 -12.45 15.66
N LEU A 223 3.02 -13.49 16.01
CA LEU A 223 4.47 -13.48 15.95
C LEU A 223 4.90 -14.32 14.74
N LEU A 224 5.55 -13.71 13.76
CA LEU A 224 6.14 -14.42 12.62
C LEU A 224 7.67 -14.40 12.73
N VAL A 225 8.30 -15.57 12.56
CA VAL A 225 9.75 -15.71 12.57
C VAL A 225 10.19 -16.47 11.31
N ALA A 226 10.90 -15.80 10.41
CA ALA A 226 11.37 -16.35 9.14
C ALA A 226 12.89 -16.34 9.03
N GLY A 227 13.53 -17.37 8.45
CA GLY A 227 14.98 -17.43 8.24
C GLY A 227 15.67 -18.67 8.84
N ASP A 228 16.96 -18.59 9.16
CA ASP A 228 17.74 -19.72 9.69
C ASP A 228 17.39 -20.02 11.15
N VAL A 229 16.23 -20.65 11.34
CA VAL A 229 15.64 -21.01 12.63
C VAL A 229 15.20 -22.47 12.71
N ASP A 230 15.33 -23.04 13.90
CA ASP A 230 14.67 -24.30 14.26
C ASP A 230 13.33 -24.01 14.96
N VAL A 231 12.26 -24.68 14.50
CA VAL A 231 10.90 -24.47 15.02
C VAL A 231 10.81 -24.75 16.52
N ARG A 232 11.54 -25.76 17.02
CA ARG A 232 11.52 -26.10 18.46
C ARG A 232 12.23 -25.01 19.27
N GLN A 233 13.30 -24.43 18.75
CA GLN A 233 13.97 -23.28 19.36
C GLN A 233 13.04 -22.07 19.42
N VAL A 234 12.39 -21.71 18.31
CA VAL A 234 11.44 -20.59 18.27
C VAL A 234 10.30 -20.82 19.26
N LYS A 235 9.74 -22.03 19.33
CA LYS A 235 8.71 -22.37 20.32
C LYS A 235 9.15 -22.16 21.76
N ARG A 236 10.39 -22.53 22.12
CA ARG A 236 10.94 -22.27 23.46
C ARG A 236 11.09 -20.78 23.75
N LEU A 237 11.66 -20.01 22.80
CA LEU A 237 11.85 -18.57 22.95
C LEU A 237 10.50 -17.83 23.01
N ALA A 238 9.54 -18.21 22.17
CA ALA A 238 8.20 -17.65 22.16
C ALA A 238 7.50 -17.89 23.51
N GLN A 239 7.56 -19.11 24.04
CA GLN A 239 7.00 -19.43 25.36
C GLN A 239 7.71 -18.69 26.50
N GLN A 240 9.03 -18.50 26.40
CA GLN A 240 9.83 -17.82 27.41
C GLN A 240 9.51 -16.31 27.47
N TYR A 241 9.50 -15.64 26.32
CA TYR A 241 9.40 -14.19 26.25
C TYR A 241 7.95 -13.70 26.16
N TYR A 242 7.11 -14.36 25.35
CA TYR A 242 5.75 -13.90 25.10
C TYR A 242 4.69 -14.69 25.88
N GLY A 243 5.03 -15.85 26.45
CA GLY A 243 4.08 -16.72 27.13
C GLY A 243 3.50 -16.14 28.43
N GLY A 244 4.17 -15.14 29.02
CA GLY A 244 3.72 -14.42 30.22
C GLY A 244 2.84 -13.20 29.94
N LEU A 245 2.69 -12.81 28.66
CA LEU A 245 1.89 -11.64 28.30
C LEU A 245 0.43 -11.85 28.71
N VAL A 246 -0.16 -10.78 29.23
CA VAL A 246 -1.56 -10.71 29.67
C VAL A 246 -2.34 -9.76 28.76
N GLY A 247 -3.63 -10.04 28.56
CA GLY A 247 -4.51 -9.18 27.79
C GLY A 247 -5.86 -9.84 27.61
N ALA A 248 -6.91 -9.03 27.51
CA ALA A 248 -8.24 -9.54 27.18
C ALA A 248 -8.25 -10.04 25.72
N PRO A 249 -9.11 -11.03 25.38
CA PRO A 249 -9.41 -11.32 23.99
C PRO A 249 -9.88 -10.02 23.29
N PRO A 250 -9.47 -9.79 22.03
CA PRO A 250 -9.89 -8.58 21.32
C PRO A 250 -11.41 -8.55 21.15
N THR A 251 -11.97 -7.34 21.21
CA THR A 251 -13.32 -7.09 20.73
C THR A 251 -13.38 -7.39 19.24
N PRO A 252 -14.43 -8.07 18.74
CA PRO A 252 -14.61 -8.22 17.30
C PRO A 252 -14.67 -6.85 16.64
N ARG A 253 -13.85 -6.62 15.62
CA ARG A 253 -13.92 -5.38 14.84
C ARG A 253 -15.31 -5.23 14.25
N ASN A 254 -15.94 -4.10 14.55
CA ASN A 254 -17.25 -3.75 14.04
C ASN A 254 -17.16 -2.42 13.30
N TRP A 255 -16.65 -2.48 12.06
CA TRP A 255 -16.58 -1.28 11.23
C TRP A 255 -17.94 -0.97 10.62
N PRO A 256 -18.28 0.31 10.48
CA PRO A 256 -19.46 0.71 9.73
C PRO A 256 -19.38 0.21 8.28
N HIS A 257 -20.49 -0.33 7.78
CA HIS A 257 -20.61 -0.62 6.36
C HIS A 257 -20.66 0.66 5.53
N GLU A 258 -19.99 0.63 4.38
CA GLU A 258 -20.07 1.71 3.41
C GLU A 258 -21.46 1.70 2.74
N PRO A 259 -22.24 2.79 2.80
CA PRO A 259 -23.49 2.86 2.05
C PRO A 259 -23.21 2.83 0.54
N PRO A 260 -24.16 2.40 -0.30
CA PRO A 260 -23.97 2.39 -1.74
C PRO A 260 -23.59 3.78 -2.25
N ILE A 261 -22.42 3.89 -2.90
CA ILE A 261 -22.03 5.10 -3.63
C ILE A 261 -22.99 5.25 -4.83
N ARG A 262 -23.62 6.43 -4.96
CA ARG A 262 -24.64 6.73 -5.99
C ARG A 262 -24.28 7.89 -6.91
N LEU A 263 -23.18 8.59 -6.61
CA LEU A 263 -22.79 9.80 -7.30
C LEU A 263 -21.36 9.65 -7.78
N THR A 264 -21.10 10.13 -8.99
CA THR A 264 -19.74 10.47 -9.40
C THR A 264 -19.33 11.74 -8.68
N ARG A 265 -18.10 11.78 -8.17
CA ARG A 265 -17.55 12.93 -7.45
C ARG A 265 -16.37 13.48 -8.23
N HIS A 266 -16.31 14.80 -8.34
CA HIS A 266 -15.17 15.52 -8.88
C HIS A 266 -14.65 16.48 -7.83
N ALA A 267 -13.33 16.49 -7.64
CA ALA A 267 -12.63 17.44 -6.79
C ALA A 267 -11.58 18.20 -7.62
N THR A 268 -11.25 19.41 -7.19
CA THR A 268 -10.15 20.17 -7.77
C THR A 268 -9.38 20.83 -6.64
N MET A 269 -8.07 20.64 -6.64
CA MET A 269 -7.14 21.30 -5.72
C MET A 269 -6.15 22.10 -6.53
N GLN A 270 -5.96 23.36 -6.16
CA GLN A 270 -4.86 24.18 -6.64
C GLN A 270 -3.78 24.23 -5.56
N HIS A 271 -2.52 24.16 -5.96
CA HIS A 271 -1.41 24.21 -5.00
C HIS A 271 -0.18 24.90 -5.62
N PRO A 272 0.53 25.77 -4.88
CA PRO A 272 1.64 26.57 -5.43
C PRO A 272 2.85 25.72 -5.85
N ASN A 273 3.05 24.56 -5.21
CA ASN A 273 4.15 23.64 -5.53
C ASN A 273 3.85 22.72 -6.74
N VAL A 274 2.66 22.80 -7.34
CA VAL A 274 2.31 22.00 -8.52
C VAL A 274 2.74 22.75 -9.77
N GLN A 275 3.58 22.12 -10.60
CA GLN A 275 4.03 22.70 -11.87
C GLN A 275 3.31 22.10 -13.07
N THR A 276 2.92 20.83 -12.97
CA THR A 276 2.25 20.09 -14.05
C THR A 276 0.89 19.60 -13.55
N PRO A 277 -0.21 19.91 -14.25
CA PRO A 277 -1.52 19.43 -13.86
C PRO A 277 -1.55 17.89 -13.82
N ARG A 278 -2.20 17.33 -12.80
CA ARG A 278 -2.38 15.88 -12.65
C ARG A 278 -3.86 15.55 -12.50
N LEU A 279 -4.23 14.42 -13.09
CA LEU A 279 -5.51 13.76 -12.90
C LEU A 279 -5.29 12.55 -12.00
N LEU A 280 -6.06 12.45 -10.93
CA LEU A 280 -6.13 11.28 -10.09
C LEU A 280 -7.55 10.73 -10.14
N ARG A 281 -7.73 9.42 -10.25
CA ARG A 281 -9.05 8.80 -10.22
C ARG A 281 -9.03 7.54 -9.37
N GLN A 282 -10.11 7.34 -8.61
CA GLN A 282 -10.28 6.18 -7.75
C GLN A 282 -11.64 5.52 -7.99
N TYR A 283 -11.65 4.19 -7.96
CA TYR A 283 -12.84 3.34 -7.98
C TYR A 283 -12.83 2.46 -6.73
N THR A 284 -13.97 2.34 -6.05
CA THR A 284 -14.14 1.29 -5.04
C THR A 284 -14.17 -0.07 -5.72
N ALA A 285 -13.44 -1.03 -5.16
CA ALA A 285 -13.27 -2.37 -5.72
C ALA A 285 -13.39 -3.44 -4.63
N SER A 286 -13.73 -4.65 -5.04
CA SER A 286 -13.76 -5.80 -4.12
C SER A 286 -12.35 -6.09 -3.59
N SER A 287 -12.24 -6.36 -2.29
CA SER A 287 -11.06 -6.97 -1.70
C SER A 287 -11.24 -8.49 -1.56
N VAL A 288 -10.21 -9.19 -1.10
CA VAL A 288 -10.30 -10.61 -0.75
C VAL A 288 -11.21 -10.91 0.44
N LYS A 289 -11.66 -9.89 1.20
CA LYS A 289 -12.53 -10.03 2.38
C LYS A 289 -13.92 -9.41 2.21
N ASP A 290 -14.03 -8.32 1.45
CA ASP A 290 -15.25 -7.51 1.32
C ASP A 290 -16.03 -7.79 0.01
N GLY A 291 -15.55 -8.71 -0.83
CA GLY A 291 -16.23 -9.08 -2.08
C GLY A 291 -16.13 -10.55 -2.46
N THR A 292 -16.44 -10.87 -3.71
CA THR A 292 -16.25 -12.22 -4.23
C THR A 292 -14.75 -12.41 -4.50
N VAL A 293 -14.10 -13.31 -3.75
CA VAL A 293 -12.69 -13.69 -3.99
C VAL A 293 -12.44 -14.03 -5.47
N ALA A 294 -13.46 -14.55 -6.15
CA ALA A 294 -13.47 -14.84 -7.58
C ALA A 294 -13.26 -13.63 -8.50
N GLU A 295 -13.54 -12.39 -8.07
CA GLU A 295 -13.37 -11.18 -8.89
C GLU A 295 -12.04 -10.46 -8.66
N ALA A 296 -11.42 -10.63 -7.48
CA ALA A 296 -10.20 -9.92 -7.12
C ALA A 296 -9.01 -10.28 -8.04
N MET A 297 -8.77 -11.58 -8.29
CA MET A 297 -7.66 -12.00 -9.16
C MET A 297 -7.86 -11.60 -10.63
N PRO A 298 -9.05 -11.78 -11.25
CA PRO A 298 -9.30 -11.25 -12.58
C PRO A 298 -9.17 -9.74 -12.70
N LEU A 299 -9.64 -8.98 -11.71
CA LEU A 299 -9.47 -7.53 -11.69
C LEU A 299 -8.00 -7.12 -11.59
N TRP A 300 -7.20 -7.81 -10.76
CA TRP A 300 -5.77 -7.55 -10.66
C TRP A 300 -5.05 -7.78 -11.98
N LEU A 301 -5.34 -8.89 -12.67
CA LEU A 301 -4.80 -9.14 -14.00
C LEU A 301 -5.27 -8.10 -15.03
N MET A 302 -6.52 -7.64 -14.95
CA MET A 302 -7.00 -6.55 -15.81
C MET A 302 -6.21 -5.25 -15.58
N VAL A 303 -5.94 -4.90 -14.31
CA VAL A 303 -5.13 -3.71 -13.97
C VAL A 303 -3.70 -3.85 -14.50
N GLN A 304 -3.08 -5.03 -14.37
CA GLN A 304 -1.76 -5.30 -14.96
C GLN A 304 -1.77 -5.18 -16.49
N TYR A 305 -2.83 -5.68 -17.14
CA TYR A 305 -3.01 -5.49 -18.58
C TYR A 305 -3.12 -4.00 -18.94
N LEU A 306 -3.95 -3.23 -18.22
CA LEU A 306 -4.25 -1.82 -18.51
C LEU A 306 -3.05 -0.89 -18.36
N GLY A 307 -2.18 -1.10 -17.38
CA GLY A 307 -1.04 -0.20 -17.13
C GLY A 307 0.17 -0.79 -16.43
N GLY A 308 0.30 -2.11 -16.32
CA GLY A 308 1.46 -2.77 -15.68
C GLY A 308 2.78 -2.63 -16.46
N SER A 309 2.78 -2.05 -17.65
CA SER A 309 4.00 -1.81 -18.44
C SER A 309 3.86 -0.66 -19.44
N GLN A 310 4.98 -0.22 -20.01
CA GLN A 310 4.96 0.72 -21.13
C GLN A 310 4.31 0.15 -22.40
N SER A 311 4.08 -1.17 -22.49
CA SER A 311 3.34 -1.78 -23.60
C SER A 311 1.82 -1.78 -23.39
N SER A 312 1.37 -1.43 -22.19
CA SER A 312 -0.03 -1.50 -21.79
C SER A 312 -0.87 -0.38 -22.43
N PRO A 313 -2.20 -0.58 -22.59
CA PRO A 313 -3.08 0.34 -23.31
C PRO A 313 -3.06 1.77 -22.81
N LEU A 314 -3.04 2.01 -21.48
CA LEU A 314 -3.01 3.36 -20.92
C LEU A 314 -1.78 4.12 -21.39
N TYR A 315 -0.59 3.54 -21.24
CA TYR A 315 0.66 4.17 -21.65
C TYR A 315 0.71 4.37 -23.17
N GLN A 316 0.39 3.33 -23.94
CA GLN A 316 0.44 3.40 -25.40
C GLN A 316 -0.50 4.46 -25.98
N LYS A 317 -1.75 4.53 -25.49
CA LYS A 317 -2.73 5.48 -26.01
C LYS A 317 -2.48 6.90 -25.51
N LEU A 318 -2.30 7.08 -24.20
CA LEU A 318 -2.23 8.43 -23.60
C LEU A 318 -0.86 9.10 -23.76
N VAL A 319 0.23 8.33 -23.61
CA VAL A 319 1.60 8.88 -23.65
C VAL A 319 2.20 8.82 -25.05
N VAL A 320 2.14 7.66 -25.72
CA VAL A 320 2.85 7.46 -27.00
C VAL A 320 2.04 8.00 -28.19
N GLN A 321 0.79 7.57 -28.33
CA GLN A 321 -0.03 7.84 -29.52
C GLN A 321 -0.64 9.24 -29.48
N HIS A 322 -1.45 9.53 -28.44
CA HIS A 322 -2.16 10.81 -28.35
C HIS A 322 -1.30 11.92 -27.74
N LYS A 323 -0.23 11.58 -27.01
CA LYS A 323 0.68 12.52 -26.34
C LYS A 323 -0.06 13.52 -25.43
N LEU A 324 -1.11 13.03 -24.77
CA LEU A 324 -1.92 13.82 -23.84
C LEU A 324 -1.37 13.78 -22.41
N ALA A 325 -0.62 12.74 -22.08
CA ALA A 325 0.04 12.57 -20.79
C ALA A 325 1.56 12.42 -20.96
N SER A 326 2.33 12.90 -19.99
CA SER A 326 3.76 12.56 -19.86
C SER A 326 3.97 11.24 -19.12
N ASP A 327 3.02 10.86 -18.26
CA ASP A 327 3.05 9.67 -17.45
C ASP A 327 1.63 9.21 -17.09
N VAL A 328 1.44 7.91 -16.92
CA VAL A 328 0.18 7.29 -16.46
C VAL A 328 0.48 5.99 -15.73
N ASP A 329 -0.19 5.82 -14.60
CA ASP A 329 -0.12 4.64 -13.76
C ASP A 329 -1.52 4.18 -13.35
N ILE A 330 -1.64 2.89 -13.02
CA ILE A 330 -2.83 2.30 -12.43
C ILE A 330 -2.40 1.24 -11.43
N ASP A 331 -3.02 1.25 -10.25
CA ASP A 331 -2.78 0.26 -9.22
C ASP A 331 -4.08 -0.32 -8.67
N TYR A 332 -3.97 -1.55 -8.17
CA TYR A 332 -5.00 -2.24 -7.43
C TYR A 332 -4.34 -3.29 -6.55
N ASP A 333 -4.74 -3.30 -5.29
CA ASP A 333 -4.29 -4.25 -4.31
C ASP A 333 -5.52 -4.83 -3.60
N PRO A 334 -5.79 -6.14 -3.73
CA PRO A 334 -6.97 -6.75 -3.17
C PRO A 334 -6.83 -7.12 -1.69
N LEU A 335 -5.64 -7.02 -1.09
CA LEU A 335 -5.36 -7.50 0.26
C LEU A 335 -5.70 -6.44 1.32
N TYR A 336 -7.00 -6.14 1.41
CA TYR A 336 -7.60 -5.29 2.44
C TYR A 336 -8.68 -6.04 3.20
N ARG A 337 -8.93 -5.63 4.45
CA ARG A 337 -10.02 -6.18 5.26
C ARG A 337 -11.38 -5.60 4.84
N GLY A 338 -11.41 -4.31 4.52
CA GLY A 338 -12.56 -3.60 3.94
C GLY A 338 -12.48 -3.53 2.41
N PRO A 339 -13.18 -2.57 1.78
CA PRO A 339 -13.14 -2.38 0.33
C PRO A 339 -11.73 -2.03 -0.16
N ALA A 340 -11.32 -2.61 -1.29
CA ALA A 340 -10.12 -2.21 -2.01
C ALA A 340 -10.40 -1.02 -2.93
N MET A 341 -9.37 -0.51 -3.60
CA MET A 341 -9.49 0.56 -4.60
C MET A 341 -8.66 0.27 -5.84
N VAL A 342 -9.20 0.61 -7.01
CA VAL A 342 -8.39 0.82 -8.22
C VAL A 342 -8.09 2.30 -8.31
N ARG A 343 -6.82 2.67 -8.41
CA ARG A 343 -6.39 4.07 -8.54
C ARG A 343 -5.66 4.28 -9.86
N ILE A 344 -5.89 5.43 -10.48
CA ILE A 344 -5.25 5.84 -11.74
C ILE A 344 -4.66 7.23 -11.52
N GLY A 345 -3.36 7.37 -11.76
CA GLY A 345 -2.66 8.66 -11.85
C GLY A 345 -2.32 8.97 -13.31
N ALA A 346 -2.50 10.22 -13.73
CA ALA A 346 -2.03 10.68 -15.04
C ALA A 346 -1.52 12.12 -14.97
N THR A 347 -0.30 12.35 -15.46
CA THR A 347 0.29 13.69 -15.52
C THR A 347 0.10 14.27 -16.91
N ALA A 348 -0.52 15.45 -17.00
CA ALA A 348 -0.81 16.08 -18.29
C ALA A 348 0.45 16.48 -19.04
N ALA A 349 0.47 16.25 -20.36
CA ALA A 349 1.51 16.81 -21.22
C ALA A 349 1.41 18.35 -21.28
N PRO A 350 2.50 19.06 -21.62
CA PRO A 350 2.49 20.52 -21.68
C PRO A 350 1.37 21.08 -22.57
N GLY A 351 0.54 21.97 -22.01
CA GLY A 351 -0.57 22.61 -22.71
C GLY A 351 -1.86 21.78 -22.83
N VAL A 352 -1.88 20.55 -22.31
CA VAL A 352 -3.08 19.70 -22.31
C VAL A 352 -3.97 20.03 -21.12
N ALA A 353 -5.24 20.31 -21.38
CA ALA A 353 -6.24 20.53 -20.34
C ALA A 353 -6.68 19.19 -19.70
N LEU A 354 -6.85 19.17 -18.37
CA LEU A 354 -7.25 17.96 -17.64
C LEU A 354 -8.58 17.33 -18.12
N PRO A 355 -9.62 18.10 -18.50
CA PRO A 355 -10.83 17.51 -19.09
C PRO A 355 -10.56 16.74 -20.39
N THR A 356 -9.62 17.20 -21.21
CA THR A 356 -9.22 16.49 -22.44
C THR A 356 -8.50 15.19 -22.10
N LEU A 357 -7.61 15.22 -21.10
CA LEU A 357 -6.94 14.02 -20.62
C LEU A 357 -7.92 13.03 -19.97
N GLU A 358 -8.89 13.52 -19.18
CA GLU A 358 -9.94 12.70 -18.56
C GLU A 358 -10.78 11.99 -19.62
N ALA A 359 -11.22 12.71 -20.66
CA ALA A 359 -11.99 12.11 -21.75
C ALA A 359 -11.19 11.05 -22.52
N ALA A 360 -9.89 11.27 -22.72
CA ALA A 360 -9.03 10.27 -23.34
C ALA A 360 -8.83 9.05 -22.44
N LEU A 361 -8.64 9.24 -21.13
CA LEU A 361 -8.59 8.15 -20.15
C LEU A 361 -9.89 7.35 -20.14
N ASP A 362 -11.04 8.03 -20.14
CA ASP A 362 -12.36 7.41 -20.23
C ASP A 362 -12.47 6.53 -21.48
N GLN A 363 -11.99 6.99 -22.64
CA GLN A 363 -12.02 6.18 -23.85
C GLN A 363 -11.15 4.92 -23.75
N VAL A 364 -9.97 5.00 -23.13
CA VAL A 364 -9.11 3.81 -22.96
C VAL A 364 -9.79 2.77 -22.06
N ILE A 365 -10.41 3.23 -20.97
CA ILE A 365 -11.14 2.36 -20.05
C ILE A 365 -12.37 1.77 -20.76
N ASP A 366 -13.16 2.59 -21.46
CA ASP A 366 -14.35 2.15 -22.19
C ASP A 366 -14.03 1.09 -23.25
N ASP A 367 -12.94 1.26 -24.00
CA ASP A 367 -12.48 0.26 -24.96
C ASP A 367 -12.19 -1.10 -24.28
N ALA A 368 -11.56 -1.08 -23.10
CA ALA A 368 -11.24 -2.27 -22.32
C ALA A 368 -12.48 -2.89 -21.65
N LEU A 369 -13.57 -2.13 -21.51
CA LEU A 369 -14.86 -2.61 -21.00
C LEU A 369 -15.73 -3.28 -22.08
N HIS A 370 -15.40 -3.10 -23.35
CA HIS A 370 -16.14 -3.68 -24.48
C HIS A 370 -15.37 -4.77 -25.21
N THR A 371 -14.03 -4.73 -25.18
CA THR A 371 -13.18 -5.68 -25.88
C THR A 371 -12.33 -6.47 -24.88
N PRO A 372 -12.51 -7.80 -24.74
CA PRO A 372 -11.64 -8.58 -23.87
C PRO A 372 -10.20 -8.56 -24.38
N PRO A 373 -9.20 -8.60 -23.49
CA PRO A 373 -7.81 -8.73 -23.89
C PRO A 373 -7.60 -10.00 -24.72
N SER A 374 -6.73 -9.94 -25.72
CA SER A 374 -6.33 -11.12 -26.48
C SER A 374 -5.61 -12.15 -25.58
N THR A 375 -5.60 -13.41 -26.00
CA THR A 375 -4.90 -14.47 -25.25
C THR A 375 -3.43 -14.14 -24.99
N ASP A 376 -2.74 -13.54 -25.96
CA ASP A 376 -1.34 -13.14 -25.80
C ASP A 376 -1.16 -12.01 -24.79
N GLU A 377 -2.11 -11.08 -24.70
CA GLU A 377 -2.12 -10.01 -23.70
C GLU A 377 -2.35 -10.57 -22.29
N VAL A 378 -3.28 -11.51 -22.15
CA VAL A 378 -3.51 -12.21 -20.88
C VAL A 378 -2.27 -12.99 -20.45
N VAL A 379 -1.63 -13.72 -21.35
CA VAL A 379 -0.38 -14.45 -21.05
C VAL A 379 0.71 -13.49 -20.58
N ARG A 380 0.86 -12.32 -21.21
CA ARG A 380 1.82 -11.30 -20.76
C ARG A 380 1.50 -10.77 -19.37
N ALA A 381 0.24 -10.41 -19.10
CA ALA A 381 -0.18 -9.91 -17.79
C ALA A 381 0.08 -10.96 -16.69
N LYS A 382 -0.26 -12.23 -16.94
CA LYS A 382 0.05 -13.35 -16.03
C LYS A 382 1.55 -13.50 -15.80
N THR A 383 2.35 -13.47 -16.86
CA THR A 383 3.82 -13.60 -16.76
C THR A 383 4.43 -12.48 -15.93
N GLN A 384 3.99 -11.23 -16.10
CA GLN A 384 4.46 -10.09 -15.32
C GLN A 384 4.10 -10.24 -13.84
N LEU A 385 2.86 -10.63 -13.55
CA LEU A 385 2.39 -10.82 -12.19
C LEU A 385 3.14 -11.97 -11.51
N GLU A 386 3.33 -13.11 -12.19
CA GLU A 386 4.11 -14.24 -11.69
C GLU A 386 5.57 -13.87 -11.42
N ALA A 387 6.19 -13.11 -12.33
CA ALA A 387 7.57 -12.65 -12.14
C ALA A 387 7.71 -11.80 -10.88
N ALA A 388 6.76 -10.89 -10.63
CA ALA A 388 6.75 -10.08 -9.41
C ALA A 388 6.73 -10.96 -8.14
N MET A 389 5.92 -12.01 -8.12
CA MET A 389 5.83 -12.93 -6.99
C MET A 389 7.11 -13.76 -6.79
N VAL A 390 7.76 -14.19 -7.87
CA VAL A 390 9.05 -14.90 -7.79
C VAL A 390 10.13 -14.00 -7.19
N PHE A 391 10.17 -12.71 -7.55
CA PHE A 391 11.11 -11.78 -6.93
C PHE A 391 10.85 -11.60 -5.43
N THR A 392 9.60 -11.63 -4.97
CA THR A 392 9.26 -11.60 -3.55
C THR A 392 9.80 -12.82 -2.78
N GLN A 393 9.94 -13.98 -3.43
CA GLN A 393 10.47 -15.21 -2.82
C GLN A 393 11.98 -15.17 -2.54
N ASP A 394 12.72 -14.28 -3.21
CA ASP A 394 14.18 -14.25 -3.10
C ASP A 394 14.66 -13.71 -1.74
N GLY A 395 13.91 -12.75 -1.18
CA GLY A 395 14.23 -12.13 0.10
C GLY A 395 13.54 -12.78 1.30
N LEU A 396 14.22 -12.82 2.45
CA LEU A 396 13.62 -13.25 3.71
C LEU A 396 12.47 -12.34 4.15
N THR A 397 12.69 -11.01 4.11
CA THR A 397 11.72 -10.01 4.59
C THR A 397 10.50 -9.87 3.68
N PRO A 398 10.63 -9.73 2.34
CA PRO A 398 9.46 -9.53 1.47
C PRO A 398 8.45 -10.68 1.53
N LEU A 399 8.92 -11.94 1.56
CA LEU A 399 8.04 -13.09 1.71
C LEU A 399 7.38 -13.14 3.09
N ALA A 400 8.13 -12.83 4.15
CA ALA A 400 7.60 -12.72 5.50
C ALA A 400 6.52 -11.63 5.60
N GLU A 401 6.68 -10.48 4.92
CA GLU A 401 5.68 -9.41 4.88
C GLU A 401 4.41 -9.82 4.13
N VAL A 402 4.52 -10.54 3.01
CA VAL A 402 3.34 -11.10 2.33
C VAL A 402 2.59 -12.04 3.25
N MET A 403 3.29 -12.97 3.90
CA MET A 403 2.69 -13.91 4.84
C MET A 403 2.07 -13.20 6.04
N ALA A 404 2.76 -12.21 6.61
CA ALA A 404 2.26 -11.37 7.68
C ALA A 404 0.93 -10.71 7.29
N ARG A 405 0.89 -10.11 6.11
CA ARG A 405 -0.31 -9.44 5.59
C ARG A 405 -1.48 -10.42 5.40
N LEU A 406 -1.24 -11.61 4.87
CA LEU A 406 -2.29 -12.65 4.74
C LEU A 406 -2.87 -13.00 6.12
N LEU A 407 -2.01 -13.24 7.12
CA LEU A 407 -2.43 -13.58 8.48
C LEU A 407 -3.22 -12.45 9.15
N MET A 408 -2.88 -11.18 8.88
CA MET A 408 -3.62 -10.01 9.36
C MET A 408 -5.03 -9.90 8.76
N LEU A 409 -5.25 -10.49 7.59
CA LEU A 409 -6.55 -10.59 6.93
C LEU A 409 -7.32 -11.86 7.30
N ASP A 410 -6.83 -12.65 8.27
CA ASP A 410 -7.35 -13.97 8.61
C ASP A 410 -7.36 -14.92 7.39
N LEU A 411 -6.39 -14.76 6.50
CA LEU A 411 -6.04 -15.72 5.44
C LEU A 411 -4.85 -16.57 5.90
N ASP A 412 -4.64 -17.69 5.22
CA ASP A 412 -3.56 -18.63 5.52
C ASP A 412 -2.56 -18.74 4.34
N GLU A 413 -1.51 -19.53 4.54
CA GLU A 413 -0.49 -19.84 3.55
C GLU A 413 -1.03 -20.54 2.30
N ASN A 414 -2.22 -21.15 2.35
CA ASN A 414 -2.81 -21.78 1.18
C ASN A 414 -3.26 -20.74 0.14
N TYR A 415 -3.62 -19.52 0.58
CA TYR A 415 -3.83 -18.41 -0.36
C TYR A 415 -2.56 -18.15 -1.19
N TYR A 416 -1.40 -18.17 -0.55
CA TYR A 416 -0.11 -18.01 -1.22
C TYR A 416 0.23 -19.21 -2.11
N TYR A 417 0.08 -20.44 -1.60
CA TYR A 417 0.40 -21.65 -2.36
C TYR A 417 -0.46 -21.84 -3.61
N GLY A 418 -1.77 -21.54 -3.50
CA GLY A 418 -2.72 -21.63 -4.61
C GLY A 418 -2.75 -20.41 -5.51
N TRP A 419 -1.93 -19.39 -5.23
CA TRP A 419 -1.96 -18.12 -5.95
C TRP A 419 -1.62 -18.29 -7.44
N ARG A 420 -0.59 -19.08 -7.76
CA ARG A 420 -0.19 -19.36 -9.15
C ARG A 420 -1.32 -20.03 -9.93
N ASP A 421 -1.91 -21.08 -9.37
CA ASP A 421 -3.03 -21.79 -10.00
C ASP A 421 -4.23 -20.86 -10.20
N SER A 422 -4.46 -19.96 -9.23
CA SER A 422 -5.52 -18.94 -9.32
C SER A 422 -5.26 -17.95 -10.45
N VAL A 423 -4.02 -17.50 -10.66
CA VAL A 423 -3.62 -16.64 -11.78
C VAL A 423 -3.76 -17.40 -13.11
N GLU A 424 -3.28 -18.63 -13.18
CA GLU A 424 -3.34 -19.47 -14.39
C GLU A 424 -4.78 -19.75 -14.83
N ALA A 425 -5.70 -19.94 -13.88
CA ALA A 425 -7.11 -20.23 -14.14
C ALA A 425 -7.92 -19.05 -14.73
N VAL A 426 -7.46 -17.80 -14.59
CA VAL A 426 -8.21 -16.62 -15.04
C VAL A 426 -8.35 -16.59 -16.57
N THR A 427 -9.57 -16.38 -17.07
CA THR A 427 -9.87 -16.22 -18.50
C THR A 427 -10.00 -14.75 -18.91
N PRO A 428 -9.85 -14.41 -20.21
CA PRO A 428 -10.11 -13.06 -20.70
C PRO A 428 -11.52 -12.53 -20.35
N ASP A 429 -12.53 -13.40 -20.41
CA ASP A 429 -13.91 -13.04 -20.09
C ASP A 429 -14.09 -12.71 -18.60
N GLN A 430 -13.40 -13.43 -17.71
CA GLN A 430 -13.41 -13.11 -16.27
C GLN A 430 -12.74 -11.76 -15.99
N MET A 431 -11.64 -11.45 -16.67
CA MET A 431 -11.00 -10.13 -16.57
C MET A 431 -11.96 -9.04 -17.02
N LEU A 432 -12.64 -9.22 -18.15
CA LEU A 432 -13.61 -8.26 -18.68
C LEU A 432 -14.78 -8.07 -17.72
N GLN A 433 -15.35 -9.14 -17.19
CA GLN A 433 -16.47 -9.07 -16.24
C GLN A 433 -16.08 -8.32 -14.95
N ALA A 434 -14.90 -8.61 -14.40
CA ALA A 434 -14.40 -7.92 -13.20
C ALA A 434 -14.15 -6.43 -13.46
N ALA A 435 -13.63 -6.10 -14.66
CA ALA A 435 -13.48 -4.72 -15.12
C ALA A 435 -14.83 -4.01 -15.24
N GLN A 436 -15.84 -4.66 -15.83
CA GLN A 436 -17.20 -4.11 -15.96
C GLN A 436 -17.85 -3.87 -14.59
N HIS A 437 -17.68 -4.78 -13.63
CA HIS A 437 -18.23 -4.59 -12.30
C HIS A 437 -17.61 -3.39 -11.56
N THR A 438 -16.31 -3.15 -11.77
CA THR A 438 -15.54 -2.13 -11.03
C THR A 438 -15.45 -0.79 -11.77
N LEU A 439 -15.00 -0.81 -13.02
CA LEU A 439 -14.60 0.37 -13.80
C LEU A 439 -15.72 0.96 -14.66
N ALA A 440 -16.75 0.19 -15.02
CA ALA A 440 -17.97 0.73 -15.66
C ALA A 440 -18.87 1.51 -14.68
N SER A 441 -18.51 1.47 -13.40
CA SER A 441 -19.28 2.06 -12.33
C SER A 441 -19.15 3.59 -12.30
N ASN A 442 -20.28 4.29 -12.20
CA ASN A 442 -20.31 5.72 -11.87
C ASN A 442 -19.86 6.01 -10.41
N LYS A 443 -19.48 4.97 -9.64
CA LYS A 443 -18.93 5.05 -8.27
C LYS A 443 -17.44 5.38 -8.30
N ARG A 444 -17.09 6.48 -8.98
CA ARG A 444 -15.72 6.96 -9.10
C ARG A 444 -15.58 8.35 -8.49
N VAL A 445 -14.39 8.62 -8.00
CA VAL A 445 -13.96 9.96 -7.60
C VAL A 445 -12.81 10.36 -8.53
N THR A 446 -12.99 11.45 -9.27
CA THR A 446 -11.90 12.07 -10.05
C THR A 446 -11.44 13.34 -9.36
N GLY A 447 -10.14 13.55 -9.31
CA GLY A 447 -9.48 14.71 -8.74
C GLY A 447 -8.56 15.39 -9.74
N TYR A 448 -8.64 16.72 -9.82
CA TYR A 448 -7.70 17.54 -10.59
C TYR A 448 -6.76 18.29 -9.65
N LEU A 449 -5.47 17.99 -9.75
CA LEU A 449 -4.43 18.73 -9.06
C LEU A 449 -3.81 19.72 -10.04
N MET A 450 -3.90 21.01 -9.74
CA MET A 450 -3.49 22.08 -10.66
C MET A 450 -2.50 23.05 -10.00
N PRO A 451 -1.65 23.73 -10.79
CA PRO A 451 -0.91 24.89 -10.29
C PRO A 451 -1.89 25.95 -9.79
N GLU A 452 -1.50 26.68 -8.74
CA GLU A 452 -2.19 27.94 -8.43
C GLU A 452 -2.05 28.90 -9.60
N THR A 453 -3.18 29.50 -10.01
CA THR A 453 -3.14 30.62 -10.96
C THR A 453 -2.61 31.84 -10.23
N ILE A 454 -1.29 32.10 -10.32
CA ILE A 454 -0.71 33.36 -9.86
C ILE A 454 -1.31 34.46 -10.75
N SER A 455 -2.28 35.20 -10.22
CA SER A 455 -2.67 36.47 -10.84
C SER A 455 -1.46 37.39 -10.73
N PRO A 456 -0.97 37.99 -11.83
CA PRO A 456 0.10 38.98 -11.72
C PRO A 456 -0.37 40.08 -10.76
N PRO A 457 0.51 40.61 -9.88
CA PRO A 457 0.14 41.71 -9.01
C PRO A 457 -0.44 42.82 -9.88
N THR A 458 -1.68 43.22 -9.59
CA THR A 458 -2.39 44.27 -10.31
C THR A 458 -1.45 45.44 -10.48
N ALA A 459 -1.07 45.72 -11.73
CA ALA A 459 -0.23 46.86 -12.04
C ALA A 459 -0.89 48.08 -11.39
N ILE A 460 -0.19 48.70 -10.44
CA ILE A 460 -0.62 49.96 -9.84
C ILE A 460 -0.73 50.93 -10.99
N THR A 461 -1.95 51.18 -11.46
CA THR A 461 -2.23 52.20 -12.46
C THR A 461 -1.73 53.52 -11.87
N PRO A 462 -0.89 54.30 -12.57
CA PRO A 462 -0.48 55.60 -12.08
C PRO A 462 -1.75 56.43 -11.85
N SER A 463 -1.93 56.89 -10.62
CA SER A 463 -3.03 57.78 -10.25
C SER A 463 -2.98 59.01 -11.17
N THR A 464 -3.93 59.09 -12.10
CA THR A 464 -4.14 60.29 -12.91
C THR A 464 -4.64 61.37 -11.98
N ALA A 465 -3.78 62.36 -11.70
CA ALA A 465 -4.14 63.57 -10.98
C ALA A 465 -5.36 64.23 -11.65
N PRO A 466 -6.39 64.65 -10.89
CA PRO A 466 -7.57 65.28 -11.46
C PRO A 466 -7.22 66.65 -12.06
N HIS A 467 -7.67 66.88 -13.29
CA HIS A 467 -7.65 68.19 -13.94
C HIS A 467 -8.58 69.16 -13.18
N PRO A 468 -8.17 70.42 -12.94
CA PRO A 468 -8.96 71.37 -12.18
C PRO A 468 -10.18 71.83 -12.96
N THR A 469 -11.36 71.67 -12.36
CA THR A 469 -12.64 72.19 -12.85
C THR A 469 -12.71 73.71 -12.71
N ASN A 470 -13.01 74.38 -13.82
CA ASN A 470 -13.35 75.80 -13.92
C ASN A 470 -14.51 76.18 -12.96
N MET A 471 -14.22 77.02 -11.97
CA MET A 471 -15.24 77.79 -11.26
C MET A 471 -15.73 78.92 -12.15
N LYS A 472 -17.04 78.98 -12.37
CA LYS A 472 -17.75 80.14 -12.92
C LYS A 472 -18.02 81.15 -11.81
N GLU A 473 -17.74 82.42 -12.12
CA GLU A 473 -18.15 83.60 -11.37
C GLU A 473 -19.67 83.66 -11.15
N GLY A 474 -20.06 84.11 -9.96
CA GLY A 474 -21.42 84.44 -9.57
C GLY A 474 -21.37 85.45 -8.43
N ASP A 475 -21.81 86.65 -8.74
CA ASP A 475 -21.74 87.90 -7.95
C ASP A 475 -22.58 87.88 -6.65
N ASP A 476 -21.93 88.40 -5.59
CA ASP A 476 -22.33 89.58 -4.80
C ASP A 476 -23.57 89.57 -3.86
N VAL A 477 -23.36 90.28 -2.74
CA VAL A 477 -24.32 90.95 -1.83
C VAL A 477 -24.96 90.19 -0.63
N ARG A 478 -24.47 90.64 0.55
CA ARG A 478 -25.03 90.71 1.93
C ARG A 478 -24.81 89.57 2.92
#